data_AF-A0A7G9QF43-F1
#
_entry.id   AF-A0A7G9QF43-F1
#
_cell.length_a   1.000
_cell.length_b   1.000
_cell.length_c   1.000
_cell.angle_alpha   90.00
_cell.angle_beta   90.00
_cell.angle_gamma   90.00
#
_symmetry.space_group_name_H-M   'P 1'
#
loop_
_entity.id
_entity.type
_entity.pdbx_description
1 polymer ?
#
loop_
_entity_poly.entity_id
_entity_poly.type
_entity_poly.pdbx_seq_one_letter_code
_entity_poly.pdbx_strand_id
1 'polypeptide(L)'
;MALVQSAMFGGYQYTFKKKPVIIINSIGITEKDHLYLWAEIFDLSCSEEFDNERAMFTATHLRFTYHGDVKKIYIGGYDKSIEEIIHYVAVFRNR
;
A
#
# COMPACT_ATOMS: atom_id res chain seq x y z
N MET A 1 11.92 -0.34 12.94
CA MET A 1 11.64 -1.14 14.15
C MET A 1 10.14 -1.11 14.42
N ALA A 2 9.43 -2.23 14.27
CA ALA A 2 8.00 -2.30 14.59
C ALA A 2 7.82 -2.61 16.09
N LEU A 3 7.05 -1.78 16.80
CA LEU A 3 6.62 -2.04 18.17
C LEU A 3 5.66 -3.23 18.18
N VAL A 4 6.05 -4.30 18.87
CA VAL A 4 5.26 -5.52 19.02
C VAL A 4 4.69 -5.55 20.44
N GLN A 5 3.37 -5.42 20.56
CA GLN A 5 2.69 -5.59 21.84
C GLN A 5 2.09 -7.01 21.89
N SER A 6 2.36 -7.74 22.98
CA SER A 6 1.87 -9.11 23.16
C SER A 6 0.89 -9.18 24.34
N ALA A 7 -0.19 -9.94 24.21
CA ALA A 7 -1.11 -10.27 25.30
C ALA A 7 -1.27 -11.79 25.42
N MET A 8 -1.33 -12.30 26.64
CA MET A 8 -1.60 -13.73 26.89
C MET A 8 -3.04 -13.93 27.36
N PHE A 9 -3.78 -14.80 26.66
CA PHE A 9 -5.11 -15.24 27.05
C PHE A 9 -5.18 -16.76 26.87
N GLY A 10 -5.47 -17.51 27.94
CA GLY A 10 -5.68 -18.96 27.87
C GLY A 10 -4.49 -19.78 27.34
N GLY A 11 -3.25 -19.36 27.60
CA GLY A 11 -2.03 -20.06 27.11
C GLY A 11 -1.60 -19.70 25.68
N TYR A 12 -2.35 -18.83 24.99
CA TYR A 12 -1.99 -18.34 23.66
C TYR A 12 -1.33 -16.96 23.74
N GLN A 13 -0.18 -16.81 23.05
CA GLN A 13 0.50 -15.52 22.89
C GLN A 13 -0.05 -14.81 21.64
N TYR A 14 -0.88 -13.79 21.85
CA TYR A 14 -1.33 -12.92 20.77
C TYR A 14 -0.28 -11.85 20.50
N THR A 15 0.12 -11.72 19.24
CA THR A 15 1.05 -10.69 18.79
C THR A 15 0.29 -9.68 17.94
N PHE A 16 0.07 -8.47 18.47
CA PHE A 16 -0.56 -7.40 17.69
C PHE A 16 0.49 -6.80 16.75
N LYS A 17 0.43 -7.18 15.47
CA LYS A 17 1.22 -6.51 14.44
C LYS A 17 0.48 -5.23 14.03
N LYS A 18 1.10 -4.07 14.29
CA LYS A 18 0.63 -2.80 13.74
C LYS A 18 0.59 -2.90 12.21
N LYS A 19 -0.53 -2.54 11.60
CA LYS A 19 -0.64 -2.48 10.15
C LYS A 19 0.42 -1.50 9.59
N PRO A 20 1.03 -1.80 8.43
CA PRO A 20 1.88 -0.84 7.74
C PRO A 20 1.06 0.43 7.44
N VAL A 21 1.75 1.57 7.39
CA VAL A 21 1.15 2.88 7.14
C VAL A 21 1.57 3.36 5.76
N ILE A 22 0.61 3.86 4.98
CA ILE A 22 0.83 4.57 3.72
C ILE A 22 0.35 6.01 3.89
N ILE A 23 1.16 6.97 3.44
CA ILE A 23 0.80 8.39 3.51
C ILE A 23 0.61 8.89 2.09
N ILE A 24 -0.55 9.48 1.81
CA ILE A 24 -0.89 10.04 0.52
C ILE A 24 -1.34 11.48 0.76
N ASN A 25 -0.63 12.43 0.17
CA ASN A 25 -0.88 13.85 0.36
C ASN A 25 -0.59 14.63 -0.93
N SER A 26 -0.60 15.96 -0.88
CA SER A 26 -0.35 16.81 -2.05
C SER A 26 1.07 16.75 -2.61
N ILE A 27 2.04 16.20 -1.86
CA ILE A 27 3.44 16.07 -2.30
C ILE A 27 3.63 14.77 -3.07
N GLY A 28 3.06 13.67 -2.57
CA GLY A 28 3.28 12.35 -3.14
C GLY A 28 2.71 11.19 -2.34
N ILE A 29 3.28 10.02 -2.56
CA ILE A 29 3.02 8.78 -1.82
C ILE A 29 4.25 8.46 -0.99
N THR A 30 4.10 8.33 0.32
CA THR A 30 5.13 7.78 1.20
C THR A 30 4.77 6.35 1.56
N GLU A 31 5.66 5.43 1.21
CA GLU A 31 5.59 4.02 1.57
C GLU A 31 6.83 3.64 2.37
N LYS A 32 6.65 3.21 3.62
CA LYS A 32 7.74 2.95 4.56
C LYS A 32 8.63 4.19 4.70
N ASP A 33 9.84 4.16 4.12
CA ASP A 33 10.85 5.22 4.16
C ASP A 33 11.10 5.86 2.78
N HIS A 34 10.29 5.51 1.77
CA HIS A 34 10.42 6.04 0.41
C HIS A 34 9.31 7.03 0.10
N LEU A 35 9.68 8.23 -0.34
CA LEU A 35 8.78 9.24 -0.87
C LEU A 35 8.81 9.20 -2.40
N TYR A 36 7.65 8.97 -3.00
CA TYR A 36 7.43 9.06 -4.43
C TYR A 36 6.68 10.34 -4.74
N LEU A 37 7.38 11.32 -5.33
CA LEU A 37 6.80 12.62 -5.68
C LEU A 37 5.83 12.50 -6.85
N TRP A 38 4.68 13.16 -6.78
CA TRP A 38 3.72 13.15 -7.89
C TRP A 38 4.39 13.64 -9.19
N ALA A 39 5.18 14.71 -9.13
CA ALA A 39 5.84 15.28 -10.30
C ALA A 39 6.75 14.30 -11.07
N GLU A 40 7.19 13.22 -10.42
CA GLU A 40 8.14 12.24 -10.96
C GLU A 40 7.49 10.87 -11.26
N ILE A 41 6.20 10.72 -10.92
CA ILE A 41 5.42 9.51 -11.18
C ILE A 41 4.83 9.58 -12.61
N PHE A 42 5.06 8.52 -13.38
CA PHE A 42 4.48 8.31 -14.71
C PHE A 42 3.68 7.01 -14.77
N ASP A 43 2.70 6.95 -15.67
CA ASP A 43 1.89 5.75 -15.95
C ASP A 43 1.30 5.07 -14.70
N LEU A 44 0.79 5.88 -13.78
CA LEU A 44 0.17 5.39 -12.54
C LEU A 44 -1.14 4.67 -12.85
N SER A 45 -1.23 3.40 -12.46
CA SER A 45 -2.43 2.59 -12.54
C SER A 45 -2.67 1.82 -11.25
N CYS A 46 -3.94 1.54 -10.95
CA CYS A 46 -4.32 0.56 -9.95
C CYS A 46 -4.68 -0.75 -10.67
N SER A 47 -4.16 -1.88 -10.20
CA SER A 47 -4.36 -3.17 -10.85
C SER A 47 -4.44 -4.30 -9.83
N GLU A 48 -5.16 -5.35 -10.20
CA GLU A 48 -5.30 -6.57 -9.40
C GLU A 48 -4.49 -7.69 -10.05
N GLU A 49 -3.84 -8.51 -9.22
CA GLU A 49 -3.15 -9.72 -9.64
C GLU A 49 -4.13 -10.89 -9.51
N PHE A 50 -4.33 -11.61 -10.62
CA PHE A 50 -5.17 -12.79 -10.68
C PHE A 50 -4.28 -14.04 -10.75
N ASP A 51 -4.45 -14.94 -9.79
CA ASP A 51 -3.79 -16.24 -9.77
C ASP A 51 -4.66 -17.23 -10.55
N ASN A 52 -4.18 -17.60 -11.74
CA ASN A 52 -4.88 -18.55 -12.63
C ASN A 52 -4.97 -19.96 -12.05
N GLU A 53 -4.01 -20.38 -11.22
CA GLU A 53 -3.99 -21.73 -10.64
C GLU A 53 -5.04 -21.86 -9.53
N ARG A 54 -5.27 -20.77 -8.80
CA ARG A 54 -6.26 -20.70 -7.71
C ARG A 54 -7.59 -20.07 -8.12
N ALA A 55 -7.69 -19.59 -9.35
CA ALA A 55 -8.83 -18.85 -9.90
C ALA A 55 -9.32 -17.70 -9.00
N MET A 56 -8.38 -16.96 -8.40
CA MET A 56 -8.72 -15.91 -7.42
C MET A 56 -7.83 -14.68 -7.54
N PHE A 57 -8.37 -13.52 -7.17
CA PHE A 57 -7.60 -12.29 -7.00
C PHE A 57 -6.74 -12.40 -5.73
N THR A 58 -5.43 -12.23 -5.89
CA THR A 58 -4.46 -12.43 -4.80
C THR A 58 -3.98 -11.13 -4.20
N ALA A 59 -3.89 -10.05 -4.98
CA ALA A 59 -3.40 -8.77 -4.49
C ALA A 59 -3.85 -7.59 -5.35
N THR A 60 -4.07 -6.44 -4.71
CA THR A 60 -4.27 -5.15 -5.39
C THR A 60 -3.03 -4.28 -5.18
N HIS A 61 -2.56 -3.63 -6.24
CA HIS A 61 -1.36 -2.79 -6.18
C HIS A 61 -1.48 -1.52 -7.03
N LEU A 62 -0.74 -0.49 -6.64
CA LEU A 62 -0.43 0.67 -7.46
C LEU A 62 0.82 0.37 -8.26
N ARG A 63 0.76 0.53 -9.58
CA ARG A 63 1.89 0.37 -10.51
C ARG A 63 2.19 1.71 -11.16
N PHE A 64 3.47 2.09 -11.19
CA PHE A 64 3.91 3.33 -11.84
C PHE A 64 5.38 3.27 -12.21
N THR A 65 5.82 4.18 -13.07
CA THR A 65 7.23 4.39 -13.41
C THR A 65 7.78 5.56 -12.60
N TYR A 66 8.97 5.39 -12.01
CA TYR A 66 9.66 6.40 -11.20
C TYR A 66 11.16 6.33 -11.48
N HIS A 67 11.76 7.43 -11.97
CA HIS A 67 13.17 7.49 -12.41
C HIS A 67 13.58 6.37 -13.39
N GLY A 68 12.68 5.99 -14.29
CA GLY A 68 12.89 4.93 -15.30
C GLY A 68 12.63 3.51 -14.79
N ASP A 69 12.41 3.33 -13.48
CA ASP A 69 12.08 2.02 -12.91
C ASP A 69 10.57 1.84 -12.76
N VAL A 70 10.08 0.64 -13.05
CA VAL A 70 8.70 0.25 -12.71
C VAL A 70 8.63 -0.10 -11.22
N LYS A 71 7.82 0.63 -10.46
CA LYS A 71 7.53 0.39 -9.05
C LYS A 71 6.13 -0.19 -8.88
N LYS A 72 5.99 -1.05 -7.87
CA LYS A 72 4.72 -1.63 -7.43
C LYS A 72 4.57 -1.43 -5.92
N ILE A 73 3.46 -0.85 -5.51
CA ILE A 73 3.06 -0.73 -4.09
C ILE A 73 1.82 -1.60 -3.88
N TYR A 74 1.97 -2.72 -3.19
CA TYR A 74 0.84 -3.58 -2.83
C TYR A 74 0.02 -2.91 -1.74
N ILE A 75 -1.22 -2.53 -2.04
CA ILE A 75 -2.06 -1.72 -1.14
C ILE A 75 -2.97 -2.57 -0.23
N GLY A 76 -2.94 -3.89 -0.40
CA GLY A 76 -3.58 -4.83 0.52
C GLY A 76 -2.87 -4.86 1.88
N GLY A 77 -3.63 -4.62 2.95
CA GLY A 77 -3.13 -4.78 4.34
C GLY A 77 -2.63 -3.51 5.02
N TYR A 78 -2.73 -2.34 4.38
CA TYR A 78 -2.50 -1.04 5.04
C TYR A 78 -3.59 -0.67 6.05
N ASP A 79 -3.33 0.40 6.79
CA ASP A 79 -4.25 0.98 7.76
C ASP A 79 -5.57 1.49 7.13
N LYS A 80 -5.53 1.88 5.85
CA LYS A 80 -6.68 2.31 5.05
C LYS A 80 -7.27 1.20 4.17
N SER A 81 -8.55 1.32 3.82
CA SER A 81 -9.16 0.43 2.82
C SER A 81 -8.57 0.67 1.43
N ILE A 82 -8.71 -0.31 0.53
CA ILE A 82 -8.25 -0.20 -0.86
C ILE A 82 -8.95 0.98 -1.56
N GLU A 83 -10.25 1.13 -1.33
CA GLU A 83 -11.08 2.19 -1.90
C GLU A 83 -10.66 3.57 -1.37
N GLU A 84 -10.38 3.69 -0.07
CA GLU A 84 -9.85 4.94 0.51
C GLU A 84 -8.50 5.32 -0.12
N ILE A 85 -7.61 4.35 -0.29
CA ILE A 85 -6.29 4.56 -0.90
C ILE A 85 -6.46 5.05 -2.35
N ILE A 86 -7.27 4.36 -3.15
CA ILE A 86 -7.54 4.74 -4.55
C ILE A 86 -8.16 6.14 -4.62
N HIS A 87 -9.11 6.44 -3.73
CA HIS A 87 -9.72 7.76 -3.66
C HIS A 87 -8.69 8.85 -3.37
N TYR A 88 -7.82 8.66 -2.37
CA TYR A 88 -6.78 9.63 -2.06
C TYR A 88 -5.79 9.83 -3.20
N VAL A 89 -5.35 8.74 -3.85
CA VAL A 89 -4.51 8.84 -5.05
C VAL A 89 -5.18 9.69 -6.12
N ALA A 90 -6.45 9.44 -6.43
CA ALA A 90 -7.19 10.17 -7.44
C ALA A 90 -7.37 11.66 -7.08
N VAL A 91 -7.61 11.97 -5.81
CA VAL A 91 -7.79 13.36 -5.34
C VAL A 91 -6.49 14.15 -5.38
N PHE A 92 -5.39 13.58 -4.90
CA PHE A 92 -4.11 14.32 -4.80
C PHE A 92 -3.33 14.35 -6.11
N ARG A 93 -3.50 13.36 -7.00
CA ARG A 93 -2.84 13.33 -8.30
C ARG A 93 -3.38 14.38 -9.27
N ASN A 94 -4.68 14.70 -9.20
CA ASN A 94 -5.35 15.61 -10.12
C ASN A 94 -5.35 17.07 -9.65
N ARG A 95 -4.57 17.41 -8.62
CA ARG A 95 -4.38 18.77 -8.11
C ARG A 95 -2.98 19.26 -8.46
#